data_AF-A0A2B8A1E9-F1
#
_entry.id   AF-A0A2B8A1E9-F1
#
_cell.length_a   1.000
_cell.length_b   1.000
_cell.length_c   1.000
_cell.angle_alpha   90.00
_cell.angle_beta   90.00
_cell.angle_gamma   90.00
#
_symmetry.space_group_name_H-M   'P 1'
#
loop_
_entity.id
_entity.type
_entity.pdbx_description
1 polymer ?
#
loop_
_entity_poly.entity_id
_entity_poly.type
_entity_poly.pdbx_seq_one_letter_code
_entity_poly.pdbx_strand_id
1 'polypeptide(L)'
;NNTDAKDTLSVEFNPNYYNIFVDIYEKKSDGKFAPFDPSRHFSYPNCSLNLLNGRFPILASDSKNSSPLNGVITYSIPSRAFLAFFANTTLRLDIYILDRARHKSNVVETSEFTLQSIKGR
;
A
#
# COMPACT_ATOMS: atom_id res chain seq x y z
N ASN A 1 -46.11 -14.95 -11.63
CA ASN A 1 -45.18 -15.57 -10.67
C ASN A 1 -43.78 -15.50 -11.23
N ASN A 2 -42.96 -14.56 -10.78
CA ASN A 2 -41.53 -14.53 -11.09
C ASN A 2 -40.80 -14.16 -9.79
N THR A 3 -40.26 -15.17 -9.12
CA THR A 3 -39.42 -14.99 -7.93
C THR A 3 -37.98 -14.84 -8.39
N ASP A 4 -37.53 -13.58 -8.46
CA ASP A 4 -36.13 -13.22 -8.69
C ASP A 4 -35.25 -13.87 -7.62
N ALA A 5 -34.59 -14.98 -7.99
CA ALA A 5 -33.55 -15.57 -7.18
C ALA A 5 -32.34 -14.61 -7.22
N LYS A 6 -32.07 -13.97 -6.08
CA LYS A 6 -30.89 -13.12 -5.89
C LYS A 6 -29.64 -14.00 -5.96
N ASP A 7 -29.05 -14.09 -7.14
CA ASP A 7 -27.80 -14.80 -7.36
C ASP A 7 -26.69 -14.11 -6.54
N THR A 8 -26.04 -14.89 -5.67
CA THR A 8 -25.04 -14.37 -4.71
C THR A 8 -23.67 -14.83 -5.15
N LEU A 9 -22.83 -13.88 -5.57
CA LEU A 9 -21.43 -14.15 -5.90
C LEU A 9 -20.59 -14.18 -4.61
N SER A 10 -19.92 -15.31 -4.35
CA SER A 10 -18.89 -15.39 -3.31
C SER A 10 -17.55 -14.94 -3.91
N VAL A 11 -16.91 -13.96 -3.28
CA VAL A 11 -15.59 -13.45 -3.68
C VAL A 11 -14.59 -13.74 -2.57
N GLU A 12 -13.62 -14.61 -2.85
CA GLU A 12 -12.49 -14.86 -1.95
C GLU A 12 -11.27 -14.08 -2.42
N PHE A 13 -10.75 -13.20 -1.55
CA PHE A 13 -9.53 -12.46 -1.84
C PHE A 13 -8.31 -13.33 -1.54
N ASN A 14 -7.36 -13.40 -2.48
CA ASN A 14 -6.09 -14.07 -2.24
C ASN A 14 -5.27 -13.29 -1.18
N PRO A 15 -5.00 -13.86 0.00
CA PRO A 15 -4.26 -13.18 1.06
C PRO A 15 -2.79 -12.90 0.68
N ASN A 16 -2.25 -13.63 -0.29
CA ASN A 16 -0.89 -13.45 -0.82
C ASN A 16 -0.88 -12.64 -2.11
N TYR A 17 -1.91 -11.81 -2.35
CA TYR A 17 -1.93 -10.96 -3.53
C TYR A 17 -0.77 -9.96 -3.49
N TYR A 18 -0.58 -9.22 -2.40
CA TYR A 18 0.44 -8.17 -2.31
C TYR A 18 1.81 -8.70 -1.89
N ASN A 19 2.86 -8.00 -2.32
CA ASN A 19 4.25 -8.29 -1.94
C ASN A 19 5.13 -7.02 -1.85
N ILE A 20 4.56 -5.83 -2.03
CA ILE A 20 5.11 -4.56 -1.55
C ILE A 20 4.15 -4.07 -0.47
N PHE A 21 4.68 -3.73 0.69
CA PHE A 21 3.91 -3.30 1.84
C PHE A 21 4.37 -1.91 2.28
N VAL A 22 3.40 -1.05 2.55
CA VAL A 22 3.63 0.33 3.00
C VAL A 22 2.77 0.60 4.22
N ASP A 23 3.43 0.81 5.35
CA ASP A 23 2.79 1.18 6.61
C ASP A 23 2.91 2.70 6.81
N ILE A 24 1.79 3.37 7.09
CA ILE A 24 1.75 4.81 7.37
C ILE A 24 1.78 5.03 8.88
N TYR A 25 2.61 5.96 9.32
CA TYR A 25 2.63 6.46 10.68
C TYR A 25 2.34 7.96 10.70
N GLU A 26 1.50 8.37 11.65
CA GLU A 26 1.14 9.76 11.88
C GLU A 26 1.80 10.26 13.17
N LYS A 27 2.40 11.45 13.10
CA LYS A 27 2.89 12.15 14.28
C LYS A 27 1.72 12.71 15.08
N LYS A 28 1.59 12.30 16.32
CA LYS A 28 0.55 12.75 17.26
C LYS A 28 1.01 14.02 17.99
N SER A 29 0.10 14.63 18.74
CA SER A 29 0.35 15.89 19.46
C SER A 29 1.46 15.79 20.52
N ASP A 30 1.74 14.58 21.01
CA ASP A 30 2.85 14.27 21.91
C ASP A 30 4.21 14.12 21.19
N GLY A 31 4.23 14.32 19.87
CA GLY A 31 5.41 14.20 19.03
C GLY A 31 5.78 12.77 18.63
N LYS A 32 5.04 11.75 19.09
CA LYS A 32 5.30 10.34 18.77
C LYS A 32 4.55 9.91 17.52
N PHE A 33 5.10 8.92 16.83
CA PHE A 33 4.45 8.27 15.69
C PHE A 33 3.53 7.15 16.15
N ALA A 34 2.31 7.11 15.61
CA ALA A 34 1.38 6.00 15.78
C ALA A 34 0.94 5.46 14.42
N PRO A 35 0.72 4.14 14.27
CA PRO A 35 0.30 3.56 13.01
C PRO A 35 -1.09 4.06 12.62
N PHE A 36 -1.26 4.37 11.33
CA PHE A 36 -2.55 4.68 10.73
C PHE A 36 -3.10 3.41 10.06
N ASP A 37 -4.33 3.05 10.41
CA ASP A 37 -5.02 1.90 9.82
C ASP A 37 -5.93 2.35 8.66
N PRO A 38 -5.52 2.13 7.39
CA PRO A 38 -6.27 2.59 6.23
C PRO A 38 -7.63 1.88 6.11
N SER A 39 -7.73 0.65 6.61
CA SER A 39 -8.93 -0.17 6.47
C SER A 39 -10.12 0.40 7.25
N ARG A 40 -9.85 1.15 8.33
CA ARG A 40 -10.89 1.80 9.15
C ARG A 40 -11.42 3.09 8.54
N HIS A 41 -10.59 3.78 7.75
CA HIS A 41 -10.88 5.13 7.26
C HIS A 41 -11.26 5.16 5.78
N PHE A 42 -10.81 4.17 5.00
CA PHE A 42 -11.12 4.04 3.58
C PHE A 42 -12.13 2.93 3.29
N SER A 43 -12.77 2.32 4.29
CA SER A 43 -13.87 1.38 4.06
C SER A 43 -15.18 2.17 3.90
N TYR A 44 -15.89 1.94 2.79
CA TYR A 44 -17.21 2.48 2.39
C TYR A 44 -17.27 3.81 1.60
N PRO A 45 -18.10 3.92 0.53
CA PRO A 45 -18.86 2.85 -0.13
C PRO A 45 -18.05 2.08 -1.19
N ASN A 46 -16.88 2.56 -1.65
CA ASN A 46 -16.06 1.90 -2.68
C ASN A 46 -14.58 2.36 -2.63
N CYS A 47 -13.89 2.16 -1.52
CA CYS A 47 -12.46 2.45 -1.43
C CYS A 47 -11.74 1.16 -1.01
N SER A 48 -10.79 0.72 -1.84
CA SER A 48 -10.09 -0.56 -1.68
C SER A 48 -9.44 -0.68 -0.31
N LEU A 49 -9.59 -1.84 0.34
CA LEU A 49 -9.05 -2.11 1.69
C LEU A 49 -7.51 -2.04 1.78
N ASN A 50 -6.81 -1.97 0.64
CA ASN A 50 -5.35 -2.03 0.55
C ASN A 50 -4.79 -1.04 -0.48
N LEU A 51 -5.15 0.25 -0.39
CA LEU A 51 -4.67 1.30 -1.30
C LEU A 51 -3.15 1.50 -1.28
N LEU A 52 -2.48 1.06 -0.21
CA LEU A 52 -1.07 1.31 0.05
C LEU A 52 -0.15 0.18 -0.38
N ASN A 53 -0.70 -1.03 -0.54
CA ASN A 53 0.08 -2.21 -0.83
C ASN A 53 0.18 -2.39 -2.34
N GLY A 54 1.32 -2.91 -2.78
CA GLY A 54 1.68 -3.01 -4.19
C GLY A 54 2.01 -4.43 -4.63
N ARG A 55 2.09 -4.58 -5.96
CA ARG A 55 2.68 -5.74 -6.61
C ARG A 55 4.06 -5.38 -7.12
N PHE A 56 5.03 -6.18 -6.72
CA PHE A 56 6.34 -6.18 -7.32
C PHE A 56 6.21 -6.55 -8.80
N PRO A 57 6.78 -5.74 -9.73
CA PRO A 57 6.64 -5.96 -11.15
C PRO A 57 7.31 -7.26 -11.60
N ILE A 58 6.82 -7.86 -12.67
CA ILE A 58 7.47 -9.02 -13.29
C ILE A 58 8.72 -8.51 -14.01
N LEU A 59 9.90 -8.81 -13.47
CA LEU A 59 11.17 -8.31 -13.99
C LEU A 59 11.81 -9.19 -15.08
N ALA A 60 11.37 -10.43 -15.23
CA ALA A 60 11.92 -11.36 -16.23
C ALA A 60 10.78 -12.07 -16.97
N SER A 61 10.66 -11.81 -18.26
CA SER A 61 9.73 -12.48 -19.18
C SER A 61 10.26 -13.84 -19.64
N ASP A 62 11.58 -14.04 -19.65
CA ASP A 62 12.26 -15.29 -20.01
C ASP A 62 13.13 -15.81 -18.87
N SER A 63 12.75 -16.95 -18.31
CA SER A 63 13.40 -17.61 -17.17
C SER A 63 14.80 -18.18 -17.47
N LYS A 64 15.26 -18.13 -18.72
CA LYS A 64 16.51 -18.76 -19.18
C LYS A 64 17.77 -17.95 -18.87
N ASN A 65 17.65 -16.65 -18.62
CA ASN A 65 18.78 -15.77 -18.28
C ASN A 65 18.57 -15.10 -16.91
N SER A 66 18.50 -15.93 -15.87
CA SER A 66 18.36 -15.52 -14.47
C SER A 66 19.68 -14.96 -13.91
N SER A 67 20.10 -13.80 -14.38
CA SER A 67 21.13 -13.02 -13.69
C SER A 67 20.48 -12.20 -12.57
N PRO A 68 21.16 -12.01 -11.41
CA PRO A 68 20.70 -11.09 -10.39
C PRO A 68 20.46 -9.70 -11.00
N LEU A 69 19.26 -9.16 -10.79
CA LEU A 69 18.91 -7.83 -11.26
C LEU A 69 19.20 -6.80 -10.16
N ASN A 70 19.89 -5.72 -10.52
CA ASN A 70 20.07 -4.55 -9.69
C ASN A 70 19.37 -3.37 -10.37
N GLY A 71 18.63 -2.56 -9.61
CA GLY A 71 17.92 -1.41 -10.15
C GLY A 71 17.10 -0.66 -9.12
N VAL A 72 16.34 0.31 -9.61
CA VAL A 72 15.44 1.15 -8.81
C VAL A 72 14.00 0.78 -9.13
N ILE A 73 13.17 0.66 -8.08
CA ILE A 73 11.74 0.44 -8.21
C ILE A 73 11.03 1.74 -7.91
N THR A 74 10.20 2.21 -8.84
CA THR A 74 9.30 3.34 -8.62
C THR A 74 7.95 2.82 -8.19
N TYR A 75 7.45 3.31 -7.05
CA TYR A 75 6.13 2.96 -6.53
C TYR A 75 5.31 4.23 -6.29
N SER A 76 4.03 4.18 -6.66
CA SER A 76 3.10 5.29 -6.52
C SER A 76 1.84 4.82 -5.82
N ILE A 77 1.35 5.62 -4.87
CA ILE A 77 0.09 5.38 -4.16
C ILE A 77 -0.95 6.37 -4.70
N PRO A 78 -1.78 5.98 -5.68
CA PRO A 78 -2.82 6.86 -6.20
C PRO A 78 -3.98 6.91 -5.22
N SER A 79 -4.10 7.98 -4.44
CA SER A 79 -5.27 8.19 -3.59
C SER A 79 -5.62 9.66 -3.42
N ARG A 80 -6.86 10.00 -3.80
CA ARG A 80 -7.45 11.32 -3.54
C ARG A 80 -7.73 11.54 -2.06
N ALA A 81 -7.86 10.47 -1.29
CA ALA A 81 -8.23 10.53 0.11
C ALA A 81 -7.06 10.98 1.00
N PHE A 82 -5.80 10.87 0.54
CA PHE A 82 -4.63 11.31 1.30
C PHE A 82 -4.73 12.77 1.73
N LEU A 83 -5.20 13.66 0.84
CA LEU A 83 -5.42 15.07 1.19
C LEU A 83 -6.47 15.24 2.28
N ALA A 84 -7.52 14.43 2.30
CA ALA A 84 -8.58 14.53 3.30
C ALA A 84 -8.11 14.12 4.71
N PHE A 85 -7.26 13.10 4.81
CA PHE A 85 -6.83 12.55 6.10
C PHE A 85 -5.50 13.13 6.61
N PHE A 86 -4.59 13.50 5.72
CA PHE A 86 -3.22 13.85 6.09
C PHE A 86 -2.81 15.28 5.72
N ALA A 87 -3.75 16.14 5.32
CA ALA A 87 -3.42 17.52 4.92
C ALA A 87 -2.58 18.25 5.97
N ASN A 88 -2.82 18.07 7.27
CA ASN A 88 -2.10 18.81 8.31
C ASN A 88 -1.28 17.90 9.22
N THR A 89 -0.91 16.72 8.72
CA THR A 89 -0.28 15.67 9.52
C THR A 89 1.15 15.44 9.03
N THR A 90 2.09 15.35 9.98
CA THR A 90 3.44 14.85 9.68
C THR A 90 3.42 13.33 9.62
N LEU A 91 3.91 12.80 8.52
CA LEU A 91 3.90 11.38 8.19
C LEU A 91 5.30 10.81 8.16
N ARG A 92 5.35 9.50 8.34
CA ARG A 92 6.51 8.64 8.10
C ARG A 92 6.01 7.34 7.49
N LEU A 93 6.72 6.80 6.51
CA LEU A 93 6.39 5.52 5.89
C LEU A 93 7.45 4.48 6.23
N ASP A 94 6.98 3.27 6.53
CA ASP A 94 7.84 2.09 6.62
C ASP A 94 7.47 1.17 5.45
N ILE A 95 8.48 0.80 4.64
CA ILE A 95 8.28 0.07 3.38
C ILE A 95 9.10 -1.22 3.41
N TYR A 96 8.48 -2.33 3.02
CA TYR A 96 9.17 -3.61 2.85
C TYR A 96 8.55 -4.43 1.73
N ILE A 97 9.29 -5.45 1.28
CA ILE A 97 8.81 -6.39 0.26
C ILE A 97 8.88 -7.83 0.78
N LEU A 98 8.08 -8.69 0.17
CA LEU A 98 8.17 -10.13 0.35
C LEU A 98 8.68 -10.77 -0.94
N ASP A 99 9.63 -11.71 -0.81
CA ASP A 99 10.06 -12.54 -1.93
C ASP A 99 9.00 -13.61 -2.29
N ARG A 100 9.29 -14.45 -3.28
CA ARG A 100 8.38 -15.54 -3.71
C ARG A 100 8.18 -16.63 -2.65
N ALA A 101 9.13 -16.78 -1.72
CA ALA A 101 9.06 -17.69 -0.59
C ALA A 101 8.45 -17.04 0.67
N ARG A 102 7.98 -15.79 0.57
CA ARG A 102 7.41 -14.97 1.65
C ARG A 102 8.42 -14.55 2.72
N HIS A 103 9.71 -14.49 2.40
CA HIS A 103 10.69 -13.88 3.27
C HIS A 103 10.58 -12.36 3.21
N LYS A 104 10.62 -11.73 4.39
CA LYS A 104 10.57 -10.28 4.55
C LYS A 104 11.93 -9.66 4.30
N SER A 105 11.98 -8.61 3.48
CA SER A 105 13.18 -7.78 3.30
C SER A 105 13.50 -6.96 4.56
N ASN A 106 14.61 -6.22 4.52
CA ASN A 106 14.78 -5.08 5.41
C ASN A 106 13.63 -4.07 5.23
N VAL A 107 13.34 -3.35 6.31
CA VAL A 107 12.38 -2.23 6.30
C VAL A 107 13.15 -0.96 5.95
N VAL A 108 12.64 -0.21 4.98
CA VAL A 108 13.12 1.13 4.64
C VAL A 108 12.17 2.14 5.26
N GLU A 109 12.72 3.04 6.06
CA GLU A 109 11.99 4.11 6.74
C GLU A 109 12.26 5.43 6.02
N THR A 110 11.20 6.19 5.75
CA THR A 110 11.35 7.55 5.18
C THR A 110 11.71 8.56 6.27
N SER A 111 12.34 9.66 5.89
CA SER A 111 12.32 10.86 6.75
C SER A 111 10.89 11.33 7.01
N GLU A 112 10.69 12.12 8.06
CA GLU A 112 9.40 12.77 8.31
C GLU A 112 9.05 13.74 7.16
N PHE A 113 7.78 13.80 6.76
CA PHE A 113 7.32 14.73 5.72
C PHE A 113 5.85 15.13 5.93
N THR A 114 5.41 16.19 5.24
CA THR A 114 3.98 16.54 5.10
C THR A 114 3.57 16.42 3.64
N LEU A 115 2.28 16.28 3.36
CA LEU A 115 1.82 16.26 1.96
C LEU A 115 2.17 17.54 1.21
N GLN A 116 2.22 18.68 1.90
CA GLN A 116 2.63 19.97 1.35
C GLN A 116 4.11 20.00 1.01
N SER A 117 4.98 19.41 1.84
CA SER A 117 6.43 19.45 1.59
C SER A 117 6.85 18.63 0.38
N ILE A 118 6.04 17.63 -0.01
CA ILE A 118 6.31 16.75 -1.15
C ILE A 118 5.50 17.12 -2.40
N LYS A 119 4.57 18.08 -2.29
CA LYS A 119 3.84 18.61 -3.45
C LYS A 119 4.86 19.40 -4.28
N GLY A 120 5.13 18.93 -5.50
CA GLY A 120 6.09 19.57 -6.40
C GLY A 120 5.81 21.07 -6.58
N ARG A 121 6.89 21.86 -6.69
CA ARG A 121 6.86 23.18 -7.33
C ARG A 121 6.22 23.10 -8.71
#